data_AF-A0A0K2T8V8-F1
#
_entry.id   AF-A0A0K2T8V8-F1
#
_cell.length_a   1.000
_cell.length_b   1.000
_cell.length_c   1.000
_cell.angle_alpha   90.00
_cell.angle_beta   90.00
_cell.angle_gamma   90.00
#
_symmetry.space_group_name_H-M   'P 1'
#
loop_
_entity.id
_entity.type
_entity.pdbx_description
1 polymer ?
#
loop_
_entity_poly.entity_id
_entity_poly.type
_entity_poly.pdbx_seq_one_letter_code
_entity_poly.pdbx_strand_id
1 'polypeptide(L)'
;MNAISSIVSLLFLLFLFIFIFALLGMQIFGGSFNFSTGTPTSNFNTITSALLTVFQVLTGEDWNQVMYTAIDSKGGRKGGGMVYSLYFVMLTLCGDYTLLNVFLAIACDSLDQAAALTEAEEAEKERHKTTLSDDIFLDMEVHDDKENKKYFDPIKAAEIAFEKAAEAAAKAATQEITIDQEENISIKPILPYSSFFILSSSNPIRVSIHWLVTKKVFDCFIMCVIVLSSIALASEDPVDENSIRNKLLGYADYGFTTIFTLECSLKMIDLGFVLHPGAYLRDFWNFLDITVVSCALISFYHTLA
;
A
#
# COMPACT_ATOMS: atom_id res chain seq x y z
N MET A 1 -4.28 -7.11 28.48
CA MET A 1 -5.34 -8.01 29.00
C MET A 1 -6.75 -7.50 28.71
N ASN A 2 -7.02 -6.19 28.86
CA ASN A 2 -8.37 -5.62 28.66
C ASN A 2 -8.92 -5.83 27.23
N ALA A 3 -8.10 -5.73 26.19
CA ALA A 3 -8.52 -6.00 24.81
C ALA A 3 -9.04 -7.42 24.59
N ILE A 4 -8.41 -8.41 25.23
CA ILE A 4 -8.78 -9.83 25.07
C ILE A 4 -10.18 -10.05 25.66
N SER A 5 -10.52 -9.40 26.78
CA SER A 5 -11.84 -9.52 27.40
C SER A 5 -12.96 -8.93 26.53
N SER A 6 -12.73 -7.81 25.86
CA SER A 6 -13.69 -7.23 24.90
C SER A 6 -13.87 -8.11 23.67
N ILE A 7 -12.76 -8.59 23.09
CA ILE A 7 -12.78 -9.49 21.93
C ILE A 7 -13.50 -10.80 22.26
N VAL A 8 -13.24 -11.39 23.42
CA VAL A 8 -13.91 -12.64 23.85
C VAL A 8 -15.42 -12.45 23.99
N SER A 9 -15.86 -11.30 24.50
CA SER A 9 -17.30 -11.01 24.62
C SER A 9 -17.98 -10.89 23.25
N LEU A 10 -17.28 -10.32 22.26
CA LEU A 10 -17.78 -10.20 20.88
C LEU A 10 -17.73 -11.53 20.11
N LEU A 11 -16.68 -12.32 20.30
CA LEU A 11 -16.59 -13.68 19.75
C LEU A 11 -17.65 -14.61 20.34
N PHE A 12 -17.98 -14.43 21.63
CA PHE A 12 -19.08 -15.15 22.25
C PHE A 12 -20.43 -14.76 21.64
N LEU A 13 -20.65 -13.48 21.34
CA LEU A 13 -21.85 -13.03 20.64
C LEU A 13 -21.96 -13.66 19.24
N LEU A 14 -20.85 -13.69 18.49
CA LEU A 14 -20.81 -14.33 17.17
C LEU A 14 -21.09 -15.84 17.28
N PHE A 15 -20.47 -16.52 18.23
CA PHE A 15 -20.72 -17.94 18.47
C PHE A 15 -22.18 -18.22 18.85
N LEU A 16 -22.77 -17.39 19.71
CA LEU A 16 -24.17 -17.49 20.09
C LEU A 16 -25.10 -17.29 18.88
N PHE A 17 -24.80 -16.32 18.02
CA PHE A 17 -25.53 -16.10 16.77
C PHE A 17 -25.45 -17.34 15.86
N ILE A 18 -24.25 -17.88 15.63
CA ILE A 18 -24.03 -19.11 14.85
C ILE A 18 -24.82 -20.28 15.46
N PHE A 19 -24.79 -20.41 16.78
CA PHE A 19 -25.46 -21.48 17.50
C PHE A 19 -26.99 -21.41 17.35
N ILE A 20 -27.58 -20.21 17.46
CA ILE A 20 -29.03 -20.00 17.28
C ILE A 20 -29.45 -20.41 15.86
N PHE A 21 -28.73 -19.93 14.84
CA PHE A 21 -29.05 -20.28 13.46
C PHE A 21 -28.78 -21.75 13.15
N ALA A 22 -27.74 -22.36 13.72
CA ALA A 22 -27.49 -23.79 13.56
C ALA A 22 -28.64 -24.63 14.11
N LEU A 23 -29.16 -24.30 15.31
CA LEU A 23 -30.32 -24.99 15.89
C LEU A 23 -31.59 -24.79 15.05
N LEU A 24 -31.83 -23.57 14.57
CA LEU A 24 -32.95 -23.28 13.66
C LEU A 24 -32.83 -24.08 12.36
N GLY A 25 -31.64 -24.12 11.77
CA GLY A 25 -31.34 -24.90 10.57
C GLY A 25 -31.55 -26.40 10.76
N MET A 26 -31.18 -26.95 11.93
CA MET A 26 -31.49 -28.35 12.26
C MET A 26 -33.00 -28.61 12.38
N GLN A 27 -33.76 -27.68 12.97
CA GLN A 27 -35.23 -27.84 13.07
C GLN A 27 -35.90 -27.80 11.69
N ILE A 28 -35.40 -26.97 10.78
CA ILE A 28 -35.97 -26.80 9.45
C ILE A 28 -35.49 -27.92 8.51
N PHE A 29 -34.20 -28.25 8.49
CA PHE A 29 -33.55 -29.09 7.47
C PHE A 29 -32.97 -30.40 7.99
N GLY A 30 -33.08 -30.68 9.30
CA GLY A 30 -32.55 -31.91 9.90
C GLY A 30 -33.03 -33.17 9.19
N GLY A 31 -32.09 -34.01 8.76
CA GLY A 31 -32.36 -35.24 8.02
C GLY A 31 -32.86 -35.06 6.59
N SER A 32 -33.08 -33.82 6.12
CA SER A 32 -33.64 -33.54 4.79
C SER A 32 -32.58 -33.59 3.70
N PHE A 33 -31.30 -33.43 4.04
CA PHE A 33 -30.17 -33.38 3.08
C PHE A 33 -29.67 -34.78 2.67
N ASN A 34 -30.50 -35.80 2.82
CA ASN A 34 -30.16 -37.17 2.47
C ASN A 34 -30.72 -37.50 1.09
N PHE A 35 -29.96 -37.17 0.05
CA PHE A 35 -30.34 -37.42 -1.34
C PHE A 35 -29.91 -38.81 -1.79
N SER A 36 -30.49 -39.30 -2.89
CA SER A 36 -30.09 -40.57 -3.51
C SER A 36 -28.64 -40.58 -4.00
N THR A 37 -28.06 -39.41 -4.27
CA THR A 37 -26.66 -39.21 -4.67
C THR A 37 -25.69 -39.16 -3.48
N GLY A 38 -26.21 -39.17 -2.24
CA GLY A 38 -25.43 -39.05 -1.01
C GLY A 38 -25.79 -37.82 -0.18
N THR A 39 -25.23 -37.76 1.02
CA THR A 39 -25.39 -36.62 1.94
C THR A 39 -24.22 -35.65 1.76
N PRO A 40 -24.46 -34.37 1.41
CA PRO A 40 -23.41 -33.36 1.34
C PRO A 40 -22.70 -33.17 2.69
N THR A 41 -21.42 -32.77 2.66
CA THR A 41 -20.66 -32.43 3.87
C THR A 41 -21.29 -31.27 4.64
N SER A 42 -21.79 -30.27 3.92
CA SER A 42 -22.54 -29.13 4.45
C SER A 42 -24.01 -29.52 4.61
N ASN A 43 -24.39 -29.94 5.83
CA ASN A 43 -25.74 -30.40 6.15
C ASN A 43 -26.13 -30.04 7.59
N PHE A 44 -27.42 -30.21 7.90
CA PHE A 44 -28.02 -29.89 9.20
C PHE A 44 -28.41 -31.14 10.02
N ASN A 45 -27.76 -32.28 9.79
CA ASN A 45 -28.12 -33.55 10.46
C ASN A 45 -27.64 -33.62 11.91
N THR A 46 -26.51 -32.99 12.22
CA THR A 46 -25.89 -32.99 13.56
C THR A 46 -25.56 -31.56 13.96
N ILE A 47 -25.39 -31.32 15.26
CA ILE A 47 -25.07 -29.97 15.75
C ILE A 47 -23.73 -29.48 15.18
N THR A 48 -22.73 -30.35 15.08
CA THR A 48 -21.41 -29.99 14.55
C THR A 48 -21.48 -29.67 13.06
N SER A 49 -22.17 -30.49 12.26
CA SER A 49 -22.32 -30.21 10.82
C SER A 49 -23.17 -28.95 10.57
N ALA A 50 -24.21 -28.71 11.38
CA ALA A 50 -25.02 -27.49 11.31
C ALA A 50 -24.20 -26.24 11.67
N LEU A 51 -23.38 -26.29 12.73
CA LEU A 51 -22.49 -25.19 13.13
C LEU A 51 -21.49 -24.87 12.01
N LEU A 52 -20.84 -25.88 11.43
CA LEU A 52 -19.91 -25.70 10.31
C LEU A 52 -20.61 -25.18 9.06
N THR A 53 -21.82 -25.64 8.77
CA THR A 53 -22.60 -25.19 7.62
C THR A 53 -23.02 -23.73 7.77
N VAL A 54 -23.46 -23.31 8.96
CA VAL A 54 -23.77 -21.91 9.25
C VAL A 54 -22.52 -21.05 9.18
N PHE A 55 -21.40 -21.52 9.72
CA PHE A 55 -20.11 -20.84 9.60
C PHE A 55 -19.69 -20.67 8.14
N GLN A 56 -19.78 -21.71 7.32
CA GLN A 56 -19.51 -21.64 5.88
C GLN A 56 -20.43 -20.62 5.16
N VAL A 57 -21.72 -20.58 5.51
CA VAL A 57 -22.64 -19.58 4.94
C VAL A 57 -22.24 -18.15 5.35
N LEU A 58 -21.76 -17.96 6.58
CA LEU A 58 -21.29 -16.67 7.09
C LEU A 58 -19.95 -16.21 6.51
N THR A 59 -19.09 -17.13 6.06
CA THR A 59 -17.86 -16.74 5.33
C THR A 59 -18.14 -16.33 3.89
N GLY A 60 -19.38 -16.51 3.41
CA GLY A 60 -19.75 -16.29 2.02
C GLY A 60 -19.23 -17.36 1.06
N GLU A 61 -18.67 -18.46 1.56
CA GLU A 61 -18.15 -19.54 0.74
C GLU A 61 -19.25 -20.52 0.35
N ASP A 62 -19.57 -20.57 -0.94
CA ASP A 62 -20.49 -21.57 -1.53
C ASP A 62 -21.88 -21.63 -0.85
N TRP A 63 -22.28 -20.54 -0.19
CA TRP A 63 -23.54 -20.44 0.57
C TRP A 63 -24.77 -20.65 -0.33
N ASN A 64 -24.67 -20.25 -1.60
CA ASN A 64 -25.70 -20.44 -2.59
C ASN A 64 -25.93 -21.92 -2.91
N GLN A 65 -24.89 -22.77 -2.88
CA GLN A 65 -25.07 -24.22 -3.11
C GLN A 65 -25.77 -24.89 -1.94
N VAL A 66 -25.44 -24.50 -0.71
CA VAL A 66 -26.15 -24.97 0.49
C VAL A 66 -27.62 -24.57 0.42
N MET A 67 -27.91 -23.34 -0.03
CA MET A 67 -29.27 -22.86 -0.27
C MET A 67 -30.00 -23.66 -1.37
N TYR A 68 -29.35 -23.93 -2.51
CA TYR A 68 -29.97 -24.72 -3.58
C TYR A 68 -30.29 -26.14 -3.11
N THR A 69 -29.37 -26.76 -2.40
CA THR A 69 -29.54 -28.07 -1.77
C THR A 69 -30.72 -28.05 -0.78
N ALA A 70 -30.86 -26.98 0.01
CA ALA A 70 -31.98 -26.82 0.91
C ALA A 70 -33.33 -26.72 0.19
N ILE A 71 -33.40 -25.95 -0.90
CA ILE A 71 -34.59 -25.82 -1.74
C ILE A 71 -34.99 -27.17 -2.32
N ASP A 72 -34.03 -27.91 -2.87
CA ASP A 72 -34.26 -29.23 -3.46
C ASP A 72 -34.71 -30.26 -2.41
N SER A 73 -34.16 -30.20 -1.20
CA SER A 73 -34.58 -31.07 -0.08
C SER A 73 -36.03 -30.83 0.37
N LYS A 74 -36.59 -29.64 0.09
CA LYS A 74 -37.94 -29.22 0.51
C LYS A 74 -38.93 -29.12 -0.65
N GLY A 75 -38.79 -30.01 -1.64
CA GLY A 75 -39.72 -30.11 -2.78
C GLY A 75 -39.32 -29.28 -4.00
N GLY A 76 -38.12 -28.71 -4.00
CA GLY A 76 -37.55 -27.99 -5.15
C GLY A 76 -38.34 -26.75 -5.56
N ARG A 77 -38.02 -26.23 -6.75
CA ARG A 77 -38.60 -24.97 -7.26
C ARG A 77 -40.13 -25.01 -7.42
N LYS A 78 -40.69 -26.17 -7.77
CA LYS A 78 -42.14 -26.33 -8.04
C LYS A 78 -42.94 -26.79 -6.82
N GLY A 79 -42.30 -27.37 -5.80
CA GLY A 79 -42.96 -27.91 -4.60
C GLY A 79 -42.95 -26.96 -3.40
N GLY A 80 -42.69 -25.66 -3.61
CA GLY A 80 -42.67 -24.67 -2.52
C GLY A 80 -41.33 -24.55 -1.77
N GLY A 81 -40.30 -25.30 -2.20
CA GLY A 81 -38.95 -25.25 -1.60
C GLY A 81 -38.29 -23.87 -1.63
N MET A 82 -38.71 -23.00 -2.56
CA MET A 82 -38.19 -21.64 -2.69
C MET A 82 -38.35 -20.79 -1.43
N VAL A 83 -39.39 -21.02 -0.62
CA VAL A 83 -39.63 -20.25 0.61
C VAL A 83 -38.47 -20.40 1.61
N TYR A 84 -37.79 -21.54 1.60
CA TYR A 84 -36.67 -21.82 2.49
C TYR A 84 -35.39 -21.04 2.12
N SER A 85 -35.32 -20.42 0.94
CA SER A 85 -34.22 -19.49 0.62
C SER A 85 -34.17 -18.29 1.56
N LEU A 86 -35.32 -17.91 2.15
CA LEU A 86 -35.42 -16.82 3.11
C LEU A 86 -34.55 -17.05 4.35
N TYR A 87 -34.40 -18.30 4.79
CA TYR A 87 -33.51 -18.64 5.91
C TYR A 87 -32.05 -18.24 5.58
N PHE A 88 -31.57 -18.60 4.39
CA PHE A 88 -30.20 -18.30 3.97
C PHE A 88 -29.98 -16.82 3.70
N VAL A 89 -30.94 -16.15 3.05
CA VAL A 89 -30.85 -14.70 2.81
C VAL A 89 -30.82 -13.93 4.14
N MET A 90 -31.67 -14.30 5.11
CA MET A 90 -31.66 -13.67 6.42
C MET A 90 -30.39 -14.02 7.21
N LEU A 91 -29.91 -15.26 7.13
CA LEU A 91 -28.66 -15.67 7.77
C LEU A 91 -27.47 -14.89 7.22
N THR A 92 -27.34 -14.76 5.90
CA THR A 92 -26.26 -13.98 5.28
C THR A 92 -26.38 -12.50 5.61
N LEU A 93 -27.57 -11.90 5.48
CA LEU A 93 -27.74 -10.46 5.76
C LEU A 93 -27.49 -10.11 7.22
N CYS A 94 -28.13 -10.82 8.17
CA CYS A 94 -27.94 -10.59 9.59
C CYS A 94 -26.53 -10.99 10.04
N GLY A 95 -25.97 -12.02 9.41
CA GLY A 95 -24.64 -12.54 9.65
C GLY A 95 -23.55 -11.55 9.30
N ASP A 96 -23.57 -11.03 8.07
CA ASP A 96 -22.64 -10.03 7.57
C ASP A 96 -22.74 -8.74 8.40
N TYR A 97 -23.95 -8.32 8.76
CA TYR A 97 -24.14 -7.18 9.67
C TYR A 97 -23.51 -7.41 11.04
N THR A 98 -23.68 -8.61 11.61
CA THR A 98 -23.09 -8.97 12.91
C THR A 98 -21.57 -9.04 12.82
N LEU A 99 -21.02 -9.69 11.79
CA LEU A 99 -19.58 -9.79 11.56
C LEU A 99 -18.94 -8.42 11.33
N LEU A 100 -19.56 -7.56 10.52
CA LEU A 100 -19.07 -6.21 10.25
C LEU A 100 -19.05 -5.36 11.52
N ASN A 101 -20.11 -5.39 12.32
CA ASN A 101 -20.14 -4.66 13.59
C ASN A 101 -19.11 -5.16 14.58
N VAL A 102 -18.89 -6.48 14.66
CA VAL A 102 -17.83 -7.07 15.49
C VAL A 102 -16.44 -6.65 14.99
N PHE A 103 -16.19 -6.72 13.68
CA PHE A 103 -14.91 -6.33 13.09
C PHE A 103 -14.62 -4.85 13.29
N LEU A 104 -15.60 -3.97 13.05
CA LEU A 104 -15.49 -2.54 13.29
C LEU A 104 -15.22 -2.23 14.76
N ALA A 105 -15.94 -2.87 15.69
CA ALA A 105 -15.70 -2.68 17.12
C ALA A 105 -14.27 -3.06 17.51
N ILE A 106 -13.78 -4.21 17.04
CA ILE A 106 -12.41 -4.65 17.33
C ILE A 106 -11.37 -3.72 16.68
N ALA A 107 -11.60 -3.30 15.44
CA ALA A 107 -10.69 -2.40 14.72
C ALA A 107 -10.61 -1.03 15.41
N CYS A 108 -11.75 -0.41 15.73
CA CYS A 108 -11.79 0.85 16.48
C CYS A 108 -11.11 0.71 17.85
N ASP A 109 -11.47 -0.31 18.64
CA ASP A 109 -10.83 -0.54 19.94
C ASP A 109 -9.30 -0.73 19.83
N SER A 110 -8.84 -1.35 18.73
CA SER A 110 -7.39 -1.55 18.49
C SER A 110 -6.68 -0.26 18.11
N LEU A 111 -7.33 0.60 17.32
CA LEU A 111 -6.80 1.89 16.91
C LEU A 111 -6.75 2.87 18.10
N ASP A 112 -7.81 2.91 18.90
CA ASP A 112 -7.88 3.74 20.10
C ASP A 112 -6.78 3.34 21.12
N GLN A 113 -6.54 2.04 21.29
CA GLN A 113 -5.45 1.55 22.14
C GLN A 113 -4.07 1.90 21.58
N ALA A 114 -3.86 1.79 20.26
CA ALA A 114 -2.60 2.16 19.64
C ALA A 114 -2.32 3.66 19.81
N ALA A 115 -3.32 4.52 19.57
CA ALA A 115 -3.21 5.97 19.76
C ALA A 115 -2.86 6.32 21.22
N ALA A 116 -3.56 5.73 22.19
CA ALA A 116 -3.31 5.98 23.61
C ALA A 116 -1.90 5.53 24.06
N LEU A 117 -1.37 4.44 23.50
CA LEU A 117 0.00 3.99 23.77
C LEU A 117 1.03 4.95 23.17
N THR A 118 0.83 5.40 21.94
CA THR A 118 1.73 6.37 21.29
C THR A 118 1.78 7.69 22.07
N GLU A 119 0.63 8.23 22.48
CA GLU A 119 0.57 9.44 23.30
C GLU A 119 1.27 9.26 24.66
N ALA A 120 1.11 8.10 25.30
CA ALA A 120 1.77 7.80 26.57
C ALA A 120 3.30 7.70 26.41
N GLU A 121 3.79 7.04 25.35
CA GLU A 121 5.21 6.94 25.04
C GLU A 121 5.83 8.32 24.74
N GLU A 122 5.13 9.18 24.00
CA GLU A 122 5.58 10.55 23.73
C GLU A 122 5.63 11.38 25.01
N ALA A 123 4.60 11.28 25.86
CA ALA A 123 4.59 11.97 27.15
C ALA A 123 5.72 11.49 28.09
N GLU A 124 6.07 10.21 28.07
CA GLU A 124 7.19 9.67 28.85
C GLU A 124 8.54 10.15 28.31
N LYS A 125 8.73 10.18 26.98
CA LYS A 125 9.93 10.72 26.35
C LYS A 125 10.13 12.20 26.68
N GLU A 126 9.06 12.99 26.66
CA GLU A 126 9.13 14.41 27.03
C GLU A 126 9.49 14.60 28.51
N ARG A 127 8.89 13.82 29.43
CA ARG A 127 9.27 13.85 30.86
C ARG A 127 10.74 13.48 31.06
N HIS A 128 11.23 12.45 30.38
CA HIS A 128 12.62 12.02 30.51
C HIS A 128 13.59 13.10 30.01
N LYS A 129 13.27 13.78 28.90
CA LYS A 129 14.04 14.95 28.43
C LYS A 129 14.05 16.08 29.46
N THR A 130 12.91 16.41 30.06
CA THR A 130 12.81 17.47 31.08
C THR A 130 13.65 17.14 32.32
N THR A 131 13.56 15.90 32.83
CA THR A 131 14.37 15.47 33.99
C THR A 131 15.87 15.50 33.68
N LEU A 132 16.29 15.01 32.50
CA LEU A 132 17.69 15.13 32.08
C LEU A 132 18.15 16.58 31.98
N SER A 133 17.32 17.49 31.46
CA SER A 133 17.68 18.91 31.39
C SER A 133 17.81 19.55 32.77
N ASP A 134 16.96 19.18 33.72
CA ASP A 134 17.01 19.69 35.10
C ASP A 134 18.26 19.18 35.84
N ASP A 135 18.61 17.90 35.67
CA ASP A 135 19.83 17.31 36.24
C ASP A 135 21.11 17.96 35.66
N ILE A 136 21.15 18.19 34.34
CA ILE A 136 22.26 18.90 33.67
C ILE A 136 22.35 20.35 34.15
N PHE A 137 21.21 21.04 34.35
CA PHE A 137 21.19 22.41 34.84
C PHE A 137 21.73 22.52 36.27
N LEU A 138 21.35 21.60 37.16
CA LEU A 138 21.86 21.54 38.53
C LEU A 138 23.36 21.27 38.58
N ASP A 139 23.89 20.34 37.78
CA ASP A 139 25.33 20.07 37.70
C ASP A 139 26.12 21.28 37.19
N MET A 140 25.54 22.07 36.29
CA MET A 140 26.16 23.30 35.77
C MET A 140 26.11 24.45 36.78
N GLU A 141 25.03 24.57 37.58
CA GLU A 141 24.93 25.57 38.67
C GLU A 141 25.90 25.30 39.82
N VAL A 142 26.19 24.03 40.15
CA VAL A 142 27.17 23.67 41.19
C VAL A 142 28.61 23.98 40.78
N HIS A 143 28.89 24.06 39.47
CA HIS A 143 30.23 24.35 38.95
C HIS A 143 30.54 25.83 38.69
N ASP A 144 29.56 26.74 38.77
CA ASP A 144 29.75 28.18 38.50
C ASP A 144 29.89 29.02 39.77
N ASP A 145 30.86 28.65 40.63
CA ASP A 145 31.45 29.57 41.59
C ASP A 145 32.55 30.40 40.89
N LYS A 146 32.14 31.45 40.14
CA LYS A 146 32.71 32.81 40.19
C LYS A 146 32.31 33.67 38.98
N GLU A 147 31.63 34.76 39.34
CA GLU A 147 31.55 36.07 38.67
C GLU A 147 30.54 36.30 37.52
N ASN A 148 29.63 37.24 37.83
CA ASN A 148 29.03 38.27 36.95
C ASN A 148 27.61 38.01 36.40
N LYS A 149 26.59 38.23 37.26
CA LYS A 149 25.16 38.14 36.90
C LYS A 149 24.64 39.42 36.23
N LYS A 150 24.39 39.34 34.91
CA LYS A 150 23.44 40.21 34.20
C LYS A 150 22.05 39.57 34.34
N TYR A 151 21.07 40.32 34.86
CA TYR A 151 19.73 39.80 35.17
C TYR A 151 19.08 39.18 33.92
N PHE A 152 18.83 37.87 33.97
CA PHE A 152 18.14 37.12 32.92
C PHE A 152 16.64 37.14 33.23
N ASP A 153 15.83 37.62 32.29
CA ASP A 153 14.39 37.75 32.43
C ASP A 153 13.72 36.52 31.77
N PRO A 154 13.31 35.49 32.55
CA PRO A 154 12.93 34.18 32.03
C PRO A 154 11.65 34.22 31.18
N ILE A 155 10.79 35.21 31.39
CA ILE A 155 9.55 35.38 30.62
C ILE A 155 9.87 35.82 29.19
N LYS A 156 10.81 36.76 29.01
CA LYS A 156 11.27 37.19 27.68
C LYS A 156 12.05 36.11 26.95
N ALA A 157 12.83 35.32 27.67
CA ALA A 157 13.56 34.21 27.07
C ALA A 157 12.62 33.11 26.55
N ALA A 158 11.57 32.79 27.31
CA ALA A 158 10.53 31.86 26.90
C ALA A 158 9.69 32.38 25.72
N GLU A 159 9.37 33.68 25.71
CA GLU A 159 8.62 34.33 24.62
C GLU A 159 9.43 34.32 23.31
N ILE A 160 10.74 34.64 23.38
CA ILE A 160 11.67 34.55 22.23
C ILE A 160 11.87 33.11 21.76
N ALA A 161 11.89 32.14 22.68
CA ALA A 161 12.04 30.72 22.33
C ALA A 161 10.78 30.17 21.64
N PHE A 162 9.59 30.56 22.10
CA PHE A 162 8.32 30.19 21.48
C PHE A 162 8.14 30.82 20.10
N GLU A 163 8.50 32.10 19.95
CA GLU A 163 8.47 32.80 18.65
C GLU A 163 9.45 32.17 17.65
N LYS A 164 10.66 31.81 18.10
CA LYS A 164 11.64 31.09 17.25
C LYS A 164 11.20 29.66 16.92
N ALA A 165 10.54 28.95 17.83
CA ALA A 165 10.01 27.62 17.58
C ALA A 165 8.83 27.66 16.59
N ALA A 166 7.95 28.66 16.70
CA ALA A 166 6.86 28.90 15.76
C ALA A 166 7.39 29.31 14.37
N GLU A 167 8.41 30.16 14.29
CA GLU A 167 9.10 30.47 13.03
C GLU A 167 9.80 29.25 12.42
N ALA A 168 10.41 28.39 13.24
CA ALA A 168 11.06 27.16 12.77
C ALA A 168 10.04 26.15 12.24
N ALA A 169 8.89 25.99 12.90
CA ALA A 169 7.79 25.14 12.45
C ALA A 169 7.10 25.70 11.18
N ALA A 170 6.91 27.02 11.10
CA ALA A 170 6.37 27.67 9.90
C ALA A 170 7.35 27.57 8.72
N LYS A 171 8.66 27.68 8.96
CA LYS A 171 9.69 27.42 7.95
C LYS A 171 9.69 25.96 7.52
N ALA A 172 9.64 24.99 8.45
CA ALA A 172 9.60 23.56 8.11
C ALA A 172 8.35 23.19 7.29
N ALA A 173 7.17 23.71 7.64
CA ALA A 173 5.93 23.46 6.89
C ALA A 173 5.90 24.15 5.51
N THR A 174 6.46 25.37 5.41
CA THR A 174 6.66 26.04 4.12
C THR A 174 7.70 25.31 3.28
N GLN A 175 8.73 24.72 3.92
CA GLN A 175 9.79 23.94 3.29
C GLN A 175 9.26 22.61 2.76
N GLU A 176 8.38 21.89 3.46
CA GLU A 176 7.74 20.66 2.94
C GLU A 176 6.79 20.94 1.75
N ILE A 177 5.99 22.01 1.80
CA ILE A 177 5.10 22.39 0.68
C ILE A 177 5.90 22.94 -0.53
N THR A 178 7.05 23.57 -0.28
CA THR A 178 7.97 23.97 -1.36
C THR A 178 8.81 22.81 -1.88
N ILE A 179 9.18 21.80 -1.09
CA ILE A 179 9.93 20.62 -1.58
C ILE A 179 9.14 19.88 -2.66
N ASP A 180 7.83 19.69 -2.50
CA ASP A 180 6.99 19.01 -3.49
C ASP A 180 6.75 19.84 -4.77
N GLN A 181 6.85 21.18 -4.70
CA GLN A 181 6.71 22.07 -5.87
C GLN A 181 8.05 22.51 -6.49
N GLU A 182 9.14 22.56 -5.72
CA GLU A 182 10.50 22.95 -6.14
C GLU A 182 11.35 21.77 -6.63
N GLU A 183 11.07 20.51 -6.24
CA GLU A 183 11.75 19.35 -6.84
C GLU A 183 11.58 19.32 -8.37
N ASN A 184 10.51 19.92 -8.89
CA ASN A 184 10.25 20.05 -10.32
C ASN A 184 10.87 21.31 -10.98
N ILE A 185 11.61 22.16 -10.25
CA ILE A 185 12.29 23.37 -10.78
C ILE A 185 13.79 23.39 -10.44
N SER A 186 14.34 22.33 -9.83
CA SER A 186 15.80 22.20 -9.77
C SER A 186 16.36 21.80 -11.14
N ILE A 187 17.01 22.74 -11.83
CA ILE A 187 17.96 22.36 -12.89
C ILE A 187 19.05 21.58 -12.18
N LYS A 188 18.99 20.24 -12.21
CA LYS A 188 19.98 19.38 -11.55
C LYS A 188 21.37 19.85 -11.99
N PRO A 189 22.24 20.33 -11.09
CA PRO A 189 23.54 20.84 -11.50
C PRO A 189 24.36 19.69 -12.11
N ILE A 190 25.11 19.98 -13.18
CA ILE A 190 26.01 19.00 -13.80
C ILE A 190 26.95 18.47 -12.72
N LEU A 191 26.94 17.15 -12.50
CA LEU A 191 27.80 16.53 -11.51
C LEU A 191 29.27 16.80 -11.87
N PRO A 192 30.11 17.31 -10.95
CA PRO A 192 31.49 17.72 -11.24
C PRO A 192 32.43 16.56 -11.58
N TYR A 193 31.95 15.32 -11.52
CA TYR A 193 32.70 14.09 -11.76
C TYR A 193 32.63 13.66 -13.24
N SER A 194 33.68 13.01 -13.74
CA SER A 194 33.73 12.53 -15.13
C SER A 194 32.82 11.31 -15.35
N SER A 195 31.98 11.35 -16.40
CA SER A 195 31.23 10.18 -16.87
C SER A 195 32.18 9.23 -17.62
N PHE A 196 32.09 7.91 -17.35
CA PHE A 196 32.91 6.86 -17.99
C PHE A 196 34.44 7.07 -17.91
N PHE A 197 34.94 7.86 -16.95
CA PHE A 197 36.36 8.25 -16.81
C PHE A 197 37.00 9.00 -18.00
N ILE A 198 36.27 9.26 -19.10
CA ILE A 198 36.79 9.92 -20.30
C ILE A 198 36.08 11.27 -20.56
N LEU A 199 34.85 11.45 -20.08
CA LEU A 199 34.06 12.67 -20.30
C LEU A 199 34.07 13.59 -19.07
N SER A 200 35.08 14.47 -19.00
CA SER A 200 35.12 15.59 -18.04
C SER A 200 33.91 16.52 -18.20
N SER A 201 33.48 17.17 -17.11
CA SER A 201 32.32 18.06 -16.97
C SER A 201 32.32 19.28 -17.92
N SER A 202 33.44 19.54 -18.60
CA SER A 202 33.62 20.60 -19.58
C SER A 202 33.44 20.18 -21.04
N ASN A 203 33.16 18.90 -21.33
CA ASN A 203 33.00 18.43 -22.71
C ASN A 203 31.69 18.96 -23.33
N PRO A 204 31.72 19.52 -24.56
CA PRO A 204 30.53 20.13 -25.19
C PRO A 204 29.41 19.11 -25.44
N ILE A 205 29.76 17.84 -25.65
CA ILE A 205 28.80 16.73 -25.83
C ILE A 205 28.01 16.52 -24.54
N ARG A 206 28.67 16.48 -23.38
CA ARG A 206 28.00 16.26 -22.09
C ARG A 206 27.12 17.44 -21.70
N VAL A 207 27.57 18.67 -21.93
CA VAL A 207 26.77 19.89 -21.68
C VAL A 207 25.52 19.91 -22.57
N SER A 208 25.66 19.50 -23.84
CA SER A 208 24.53 19.43 -24.77
C SER A 208 23.52 18.35 -24.40
N ILE A 209 23.99 17.18 -23.96
CA ILE A 209 23.14 16.07 -23.49
C ILE A 209 22.44 16.46 -22.18
N HIS A 210 23.16 17.05 -21.24
CA HIS A 210 22.58 17.54 -19.99
C HIS A 210 21.44 18.53 -20.25
N TRP A 211 21.66 19.47 -21.19
CA TRP A 211 20.63 20.41 -21.60
C TRP A 211 19.44 19.75 -22.29
N LEU A 212 19.64 18.66 -23.04
CA LEU A 212 18.57 17.92 -23.70
C LEU A 212 17.74 17.10 -22.70
N VAL A 213 18.40 16.36 -21.82
CA VAL A 213 17.78 15.45 -20.84
C VAL A 213 17.07 16.23 -19.73
N THR A 214 17.56 17.40 -19.34
CA THR A 214 16.95 18.23 -18.27
C THR A 214 15.74 19.04 -18.77
N LYS A 215 15.37 18.96 -20.05
CA LYS A 215 14.19 19.66 -20.56
C LYS A 215 12.90 18.96 -20.13
N LYS A 216 11.99 19.72 -19.51
CA LYS A 216 10.62 19.25 -19.20
C LYS A 216 9.85 18.70 -20.41
N VAL A 217 10.11 19.23 -21.62
CA VAL A 217 9.49 18.73 -22.86
C VAL A 217 10.00 17.32 -23.20
N PHE A 218 11.25 17.02 -22.88
CA PHE A 218 11.83 15.69 -23.06
C PHE A 218 11.20 14.69 -22.08
N ASP A 219 11.07 15.05 -20.80
CA ASP A 219 10.38 14.21 -19.81
C ASP A 219 8.91 13.95 -20.17
N CYS A 220 8.19 14.98 -20.61
CA CYS A 220 6.81 14.84 -21.08
C CYS A 220 6.71 13.95 -22.32
N PHE A 221 7.64 14.07 -23.26
CA PHE A 221 7.71 13.20 -24.43
C PHE A 221 7.91 11.73 -24.03
N ILE A 222 8.87 11.42 -23.15
CA ILE A 222 9.13 10.06 -22.69
C ILE A 222 7.92 9.51 -21.92
N MET A 223 7.27 10.32 -21.10
CA MET A 223 6.02 9.95 -20.42
C MET A 223 4.91 9.56 -21.41
N CYS A 224 4.72 10.35 -22.48
CA CYS A 224 3.77 10.02 -23.53
C CYS A 224 4.12 8.71 -24.25
N VAL A 225 5.42 8.45 -24.48
CA VAL A 225 5.90 7.21 -25.10
C VAL A 225 5.64 6.00 -24.20
N ILE A 226 5.84 6.10 -22.88
CA ILE A 226 5.49 5.06 -21.90
C ILE A 226 3.99 4.73 -21.95
N VAL A 227 3.13 5.75 -21.97
CA VAL A 227 1.68 5.55 -22.05
C VAL A 227 1.31 4.85 -23.36
N LEU A 228 1.87 5.29 -24.48
CA LEU A 228 1.62 4.67 -25.79
C LEU A 228 2.14 3.23 -25.86
N SER A 229 3.28 2.91 -25.25
CA SER A 229 3.79 1.54 -25.19
C SER A 229 2.91 0.64 -24.31
N SER A 230 2.39 1.15 -23.20
CA SER A 230 1.44 0.40 -22.36
C SER A 230 0.11 0.13 -23.09
N ILE A 231 -0.40 1.11 -23.85
CA ILE A 231 -1.61 0.91 -24.67
C ILE A 231 -1.35 -0.11 -25.79
N ALA A 232 -0.17 -0.06 -26.42
CA ALA A 232 0.22 -1.01 -27.46
C ALA A 232 0.24 -2.46 -26.93
N LEU A 233 0.85 -2.67 -25.76
CA LEU A 233 0.86 -3.98 -25.09
C LEU A 233 -0.56 -4.44 -24.72
N ALA A 234 -1.39 -3.55 -24.19
CA ALA A 234 -2.78 -3.87 -23.88
C ALA A 234 -3.66 -4.17 -25.12
N SER A 235 -3.25 -3.69 -26.29
CA SER A 235 -3.96 -3.88 -27.56
C SER A 235 -3.56 -5.16 -28.31
N GLU A 236 -2.59 -5.93 -27.79
CA GLU A 236 -2.16 -7.20 -28.39
C GLU A 236 -3.28 -8.23 -28.35
N ASP A 237 -3.45 -8.97 -29.46
CA ASP A 237 -4.41 -10.07 -29.52
C ASP A 237 -3.79 -11.35 -28.95
N PRO A 238 -4.32 -11.91 -27.84
CA PRO A 238 -3.80 -13.17 -27.29
C PRO A 238 -4.25 -14.41 -28.08
N VAL A 239 -5.19 -14.29 -29.03
CA VAL A 239 -5.77 -15.43 -29.75
C VAL A 239 -5.16 -15.60 -31.14
N ASP A 240 -4.96 -14.51 -31.87
CA ASP A 240 -4.35 -14.52 -33.21
C ASP A 240 -3.03 -13.75 -33.28
N GLU A 241 -1.95 -14.49 -33.02
CA GLU A 241 -0.57 -14.00 -33.08
C GLU A 241 -0.18 -13.44 -34.46
N ASN A 242 -0.79 -13.93 -35.55
CA ASN A 242 -0.43 -13.55 -36.92
C ASN A 242 -1.28 -12.41 -37.48
N SER A 243 -2.16 -11.84 -36.66
CA SER A 243 -3.00 -10.71 -37.04
C SER A 243 -2.16 -9.52 -37.52
N ILE A 244 -2.69 -8.78 -38.49
CA ILE A 244 -2.03 -7.56 -39.00
C ILE A 244 -1.79 -6.57 -37.86
N ARG A 245 -2.70 -6.54 -36.87
CA ARG A 245 -2.57 -5.76 -35.64
C ARG A 245 -1.32 -6.16 -34.85
N ASN A 246 -1.13 -7.44 -34.54
CA ASN A 246 0.04 -7.88 -33.77
C ASN A 246 1.34 -7.64 -34.52
N LYS A 247 1.36 -7.82 -35.86
CA LYS A 247 2.53 -7.45 -36.67
C LYS A 247 2.85 -5.96 -36.59
N LEU A 248 1.85 -5.09 -36.63
CA LEU A 248 2.04 -3.64 -36.48
C LEU A 248 2.49 -3.26 -35.06
N LEU A 249 1.91 -3.89 -34.03
CA LEU A 249 2.30 -3.70 -32.64
C LEU A 249 3.74 -4.17 -32.39
N GLY A 250 4.19 -5.26 -33.02
CA GLY A 250 5.59 -5.69 -32.97
C GLY A 250 6.56 -4.65 -33.57
N TYR A 251 6.20 -4.02 -34.69
CA TYR A 251 7.01 -2.90 -35.22
C TYR A 251 7.01 -1.68 -34.30
N ALA A 252 5.89 -1.40 -33.63
CA ALA A 252 5.81 -0.32 -32.65
C ALA A 252 6.68 -0.60 -31.43
N ASP A 253 6.72 -1.85 -30.94
CA ASP A 253 7.55 -2.27 -29.81
C ASP A 253 9.06 -2.09 -30.08
N TYR A 254 9.52 -2.37 -31.29
CA TYR A 254 10.89 -2.03 -31.71
C TYR A 254 11.16 -0.52 -31.68
N GLY A 255 10.17 0.29 -32.08
CA GLY A 255 10.25 1.75 -32.01
C GLY A 255 10.37 2.25 -30.56
N PHE A 256 9.50 1.76 -29.67
CA PHE A 256 9.50 2.13 -28.25
C PHE A 256 10.79 1.70 -27.56
N THR A 257 11.24 0.46 -27.77
CA THR A 257 12.50 -0.05 -27.20
C THR A 257 13.70 0.78 -27.66
N THR A 258 13.72 1.22 -28.91
CA THR A 258 14.78 2.11 -29.42
C THR A 258 14.76 3.46 -28.72
N ILE A 259 13.59 4.06 -28.52
CA ILE A 259 13.43 5.35 -27.82
C ILE A 259 13.90 5.23 -26.36
N PHE A 260 13.48 4.20 -25.63
CA PHE A 260 13.92 3.96 -24.25
C PHE A 260 15.42 3.66 -24.16
N THR A 261 15.97 2.89 -25.09
CA THR A 261 17.42 2.63 -25.14
C THR A 261 18.22 3.92 -25.34
N LEU A 262 17.76 4.81 -26.23
CA LEU A 262 18.39 6.11 -26.46
C LEU A 262 18.30 7.01 -25.24
N GLU A 263 17.14 7.07 -24.59
CA GLU A 263 16.94 7.90 -23.41
C GLU A 263 17.76 7.41 -22.20
N CYS A 264 17.74 6.11 -21.89
CA CYS A 264 18.63 5.49 -20.90
C CYS A 264 20.11 5.74 -21.21
N SER A 265 20.53 5.65 -22.49
CA SER A 265 21.91 5.94 -22.91
C SER A 265 22.29 7.40 -22.68
N LEU A 266 21.40 8.35 -23.01
CA LEU A 266 21.62 9.78 -22.80
C LEU A 266 21.74 10.11 -21.30
N LYS A 267 20.86 9.57 -20.46
CA LYS A 267 20.92 9.73 -19.00
C LYS A 267 22.19 9.14 -18.40
N MET A 268 22.64 7.98 -18.90
CA MET A 268 23.88 7.33 -18.45
C MET A 268 25.13 8.14 -18.81
N ILE A 269 25.14 8.84 -19.95
CA ILE A 269 26.24 9.75 -20.34
C ILE A 269 26.23 11.01 -19.48
N ASP A 270 25.06 11.54 -19.14
CA ASP A 270 24.93 12.75 -18.32
C ASP A 270 25.36 12.53 -16.86
N LEU A 271 24.74 11.54 -16.21
CA LEU A 271 24.86 11.24 -14.79
C LEU A 271 26.02 10.28 -14.47
N GLY A 272 26.59 9.59 -15.46
CA GLY A 272 27.65 8.62 -15.28
C GLY A 272 27.20 7.29 -14.65
N PHE A 273 27.94 6.21 -14.91
CA PHE A 273 27.47 4.85 -14.69
C PHE A 273 27.28 4.44 -13.21
N VAL A 274 28.35 4.36 -12.40
CA VAL A 274 28.30 3.76 -11.04
C VAL A 274 29.14 4.45 -9.96
N LEU A 275 30.25 5.11 -10.30
CA LEU A 275 31.36 5.31 -9.35
C LEU A 275 31.34 6.58 -8.48
N HIS A 276 30.24 7.33 -8.40
CA HIS A 276 30.14 8.56 -7.59
C HIS A 276 28.78 8.70 -6.88
N PRO A 277 28.69 9.46 -5.77
CA PRO A 277 27.40 9.81 -5.15
C PRO A 277 26.62 10.71 -6.12
N GLY A 278 25.55 10.18 -6.71
CA GLY A 278 24.80 10.80 -7.82
C GLY A 278 24.78 10.00 -9.13
N ALA A 279 25.48 8.86 -9.19
CA ALA A 279 25.53 8.00 -10.38
C ALA A 279 24.15 7.43 -10.77
N TYR A 280 23.98 7.19 -12.07
CA TYR A 280 22.73 6.72 -12.69
C TYR A 280 22.10 5.50 -11.98
N LEU A 281 22.89 4.45 -11.69
CA LEU A 281 22.36 3.23 -11.06
C LEU A 281 22.04 3.36 -9.56
N ARG A 282 22.36 4.48 -8.92
CA ARG A 282 22.03 4.71 -7.51
C ARG A 282 20.66 5.36 -7.31
N ASP A 283 20.09 5.91 -8.36
CA ASP A 283 18.71 6.40 -8.36
C ASP A 283 17.75 5.25 -8.67
N PHE A 284 16.73 5.08 -7.84
CA PHE A 284 15.78 3.96 -7.93
C PHE A 284 15.01 3.97 -9.26
N TRP A 285 14.66 5.15 -9.76
CA TRP A 285 13.89 5.31 -10.99
C TRP A 285 14.72 4.99 -12.23
N ASN A 286 15.97 5.47 -12.29
CA ASN A 286 16.92 5.12 -13.34
C ASN A 286 17.32 3.63 -13.32
N PHE A 287 17.33 3.00 -12.13
CA PHE A 287 17.53 1.55 -12.01
C PHE A 287 16.37 0.74 -12.59
N LEU A 288 15.13 1.21 -12.42
CA LEU A 288 13.96 0.60 -13.07
C LEU A 288 14.07 0.71 -14.59
N ASP A 289 14.40 1.89 -15.09
CA ASP A 289 14.51 2.18 -16.54
C ASP A 289 15.55 1.27 -17.24
N ILE A 290 16.77 1.17 -16.70
CA ILE A 290 17.79 0.26 -17.27
C ILE A 290 17.38 -1.21 -17.20
N THR A 291 16.62 -1.61 -16.17
CA THR A 291 16.12 -2.98 -16.05
C THR A 291 15.10 -3.27 -17.15
N VAL A 292 14.17 -2.35 -17.40
CA VAL A 292 13.17 -2.46 -18.48
C VAL A 292 13.85 -2.53 -19.84
N VAL A 293 14.80 -1.63 -20.13
CA VAL A 293 15.57 -1.65 -21.38
C VAL A 293 16.37 -2.95 -21.53
N SER A 294 17.00 -3.44 -20.45
CA SER A 294 17.77 -4.69 -20.49
C SER A 294 16.88 -5.90 -20.79
N CYS A 295 15.71 -6.00 -20.14
CA CYS A 295 14.74 -7.06 -20.42
C CYS A 295 14.26 -7.02 -21.88
N ALA A 296 13.97 -5.83 -22.40
CA ALA A 296 13.56 -5.65 -23.80
C ALA A 296 14.66 -6.06 -24.79
N LEU A 297 15.91 -5.70 -24.52
CA LEU A 297 17.06 -6.10 -25.35
C LEU A 297 17.32 -7.62 -25.32
N ILE A 298 17.12 -8.26 -24.16
CA ILE A 298 17.23 -9.73 -24.04
C ILE A 298 16.13 -10.42 -24.85
N SER A 299 14.88 -9.94 -24.73
CA SER A 299 13.75 -10.43 -25.53
C SER A 299 14.01 -10.29 -27.03
N PHE A 300 14.57 -9.15 -27.43
CA PHE A 300 14.96 -8.90 -28.82
C PHE A 300 16.04 -9.85 -29.30
N TYR A 301 17.09 -10.06 -28.50
CA TYR A 301 18.18 -11.00 -28.83
C TYR A 301 17.64 -12.41 -29.05
N HIS A 302 16.74 -12.88 -28.19
CA HIS A 302 16.10 -14.19 -28.34
C HIS A 302 15.17 -14.30 -29.55
N THR A 303 14.57 -13.20 -29.98
CA THR A 303 13.69 -13.18 -31.16
C THR A 303 14.49 -13.18 -32.47
N LEU A 304 15.73 -12.68 -32.45
CA LEU A 304 16.60 -12.58 -33.63
C LEU A 304 17.52 -13.81 -33.82
N ALA A 305 17.77 -14.58 -32.76
CA ALA A 305 18.64 -15.76 -32.73
C ALA A 305 17.89 -17.05 -33.10
#